data_AF-A0A9P0EH36-F1
#
_entry.id   AF-A0A9P0EH36-F1
#
_cell.length_a   1.000
_cell.length_b   1.000
_cell.length_c   1.000
_cell.angle_alpha   90.00
_cell.angle_beta   90.00
_cell.angle_gamma   90.00
#
_symmetry.space_group_name_H-M   'P 1'
#
loop_
_entity.id
_entity.type
_entity.pdbx_description
1 polymer ?
#
loop_
_entity_poly.entity_id
_entity_poly.type
_entity_poly.pdbx_seq_one_letter_code
_entity_poly.pdbx_strand_id
1 'polypeptide(L)'
;MDLNNTSLHFDSSTDEVLLYEEDSNFALADDRYVDEHFTGEYVESEFHERNTILVDGGENFGVSSIAFDSFEELLWMGNQGGHVTSYYGPDLQKYTSFQVHATEEIRCIYSTEGGILCLSPSVLRYQMRRGLPIFTHSSENMVQMQCLIQRKHAPDSILIGGHTSEIIEFNLAEGREIQTIKVGKGGCAIMREQGRFLCCGEPSGSVRLRDPRTLKVEHELETHNGSLSDFDVHGNLLVSCGFSNRQGSLAVDNLLLVYDLRMLRSVAPISVLLDPLLLRFMPSFSSRLAIASPTGTLQFVETVTLSEPDMTVYQVNFGAGSILTSLDVSSSSQAVGMGDTGGSLHLMASSHNPIYNAFSRQTEFPDPIEPYSSIDINDTLAIYSSIPLPVTSGPLLSDWPEEFIKVAYRRTPPIDPEILRTMKMQGTVGYAPNPNTKRRNQVAESYLDDKNGLSGGYNRRDGNRDEGGFLAIPKRYRKPDMKYSKIGALDECDLDQFNKTAFSGLEATLPNSYCNAMIQILYFTDYLREVIFAHSCADEFCVCCELNFLFHMLKSGSPCHSGNLLRALRSAKEASALRLILSDASAQEANFLLLIQVISCI
;
A
#
# COMPACT_ATOMS: atom_id res chain seq x y z
N MET A 1 20.02 44.33 -11.24
CA MET A 1 18.68 43.96 -11.70
C MET A 1 17.86 43.81 -10.45
N ASP A 2 17.34 44.94 -9.99
CA ASP A 2 16.58 45.10 -8.76
C ASP A 2 15.10 45.05 -9.11
N LEU A 3 14.32 44.23 -8.41
CA LEU A 3 12.87 44.31 -8.38
C LEU A 3 12.38 43.95 -6.98
N ASN A 4 12.36 44.98 -6.13
CA ASN A 4 11.50 45.07 -4.94
C ASN A 4 10.84 46.44 -5.00
N ASN A 5 9.57 46.52 -5.40
CA ASN A 5 8.65 47.57 -4.93
C ASN A 5 7.25 47.37 -5.51
N THR A 6 6.27 47.12 -4.64
CA THR A 6 4.90 47.64 -4.77
C THR A 6 4.22 47.61 -3.39
N SER A 7 4.38 48.70 -2.63
CA SER A 7 3.52 49.05 -1.51
C SER A 7 2.36 49.91 -2.02
N LEU A 8 1.12 49.51 -1.75
CA LEU A 8 -0.09 50.29 -2.02
C LEU A 8 -0.34 51.26 -0.85
N HIS A 9 -0.39 52.55 -1.16
CA HIS A 9 -0.87 53.61 -0.26
C HIS A 9 -2.40 53.65 -0.31
N PHE A 10 -3.05 53.60 0.86
CA PHE A 10 -4.43 54.02 1.04
C PHE A 10 -4.41 55.43 1.64
N ASP A 11 -5.04 56.38 0.93
CA ASP A 11 -5.21 57.75 1.36
C ASP A 11 -6.62 57.94 1.93
N SER A 12 -6.70 58.72 2.99
CA SER A 12 -7.90 58.97 3.80
C SER A 12 -8.59 60.26 3.34
N SER A 13 -9.91 60.24 3.21
CA SER A 13 -10.72 61.44 3.48
C SER A 13 -12.14 61.07 3.87
N THR A 14 -12.47 61.50 5.08
CA THR A 14 -13.76 61.64 5.75
C THR A 14 -14.80 62.41 4.94
N ASP A 15 -16.07 62.01 5.06
CA ASP A 15 -17.19 62.94 5.24
C ASP A 15 -18.32 62.24 6.02
N GLU A 16 -18.70 62.87 7.13
CA GLU A 16 -19.77 62.49 8.06
C GLU A 16 -21.14 62.87 7.49
N VAL A 17 -22.15 61.99 7.64
CA VAL A 17 -23.54 62.42 7.85
C VAL A 17 -24.20 61.49 8.87
N LEU A 18 -24.50 62.07 10.04
CA LEU A 18 -25.33 61.53 11.12
C LEU A 18 -26.82 61.55 10.76
N LEU A 19 -27.56 60.48 11.04
CA LEU A 19 -28.97 60.57 11.49
C LEU A 19 -29.32 59.39 12.42
N TYR A 20 -30.12 59.72 13.43
CA TYR A 20 -30.36 59.02 14.69
C TYR A 20 -31.31 57.80 14.62
N GLU A 21 -31.21 56.98 15.66
CA GLU A 21 -32.03 55.80 16.04
C GLU A 21 -33.54 56.07 16.13
N GLU A 22 -34.35 55.01 15.94
CA GLU A 22 -35.48 54.69 16.83
C GLU A 22 -35.98 53.24 16.64
N ASP A 23 -36.21 52.56 17.77
CA ASP A 23 -36.69 51.18 17.94
C ASP A 23 -38.09 50.93 17.35
N SER A 24 -38.38 49.70 16.88
CA SER A 24 -39.69 49.06 17.10
C SER A 24 -39.75 47.55 16.76
N ASN A 25 -40.45 46.84 17.65
CA ASN A 25 -40.85 45.44 17.67
C ASN A 25 -41.58 44.88 16.42
N PHE A 26 -41.79 43.55 16.49
CA PHE A 26 -42.68 42.64 15.72
C PHE A 26 -42.00 41.97 14.51
N ALA A 27 -42.23 40.71 14.14
CA ALA A 27 -42.89 39.50 14.67
C ALA A 27 -42.89 38.52 13.48
N LEU A 28 -42.87 37.21 13.74
CA LEU A 28 -42.96 36.16 12.72
C LEU A 28 -44.24 36.31 11.87
N ALA A 29 -44.11 36.20 10.54
CA ALA A 29 -45.22 35.97 9.62
C ALA A 29 -44.94 34.74 8.75
N ASP A 30 -45.73 33.71 9.05
CA ASP A 30 -46.05 32.52 8.25
C ASP A 30 -46.81 32.99 7.00
N ASP A 31 -46.33 32.64 5.80
CA ASP A 31 -47.13 32.75 4.57
C ASP A 31 -47.11 31.40 3.85
N ARG A 32 -48.05 30.56 4.28
CA ARG A 32 -48.59 29.45 3.50
C ARG A 32 -49.48 30.03 2.39
N TYR A 33 -49.09 29.79 1.15
CA TYR A 33 -50.05 29.65 0.06
C TYR A 33 -49.69 28.38 -0.72
N VAL A 34 -50.35 27.29 -0.32
CA VAL A 34 -50.44 26.06 -1.11
C VAL A 34 -51.61 26.27 -2.07
N ASP A 35 -51.31 26.34 -3.36
CA ASP A 35 -52.31 26.35 -4.41
C ASP A 35 -52.76 24.90 -4.63
N GLU A 36 -53.69 24.44 -3.78
CA GLU A 36 -54.45 23.21 -4.03
C GLU A 36 -55.48 23.52 -5.12
N HIS A 37 -55.26 23.02 -6.34
CA HIS A 37 -56.27 22.36 -7.19
C HIS A 37 -55.71 22.12 -8.61
N PHE A 38 -55.11 20.95 -8.83
CA PHE A 38 -55.26 20.16 -10.06
C PHE A 38 -54.91 18.70 -9.74
N THR A 39 -55.88 17.97 -9.18
CA THR A 39 -55.88 16.50 -9.16
C THR A 39 -56.14 16.00 -10.57
N GLY A 40 -55.07 15.72 -11.31
CA GLY A 40 -55.09 14.74 -12.40
C GLY A 40 -54.58 13.42 -11.84
N GLU A 41 -55.32 12.33 -12.06
CA GLU A 41 -54.93 10.96 -11.75
C GLU A 41 -53.58 10.62 -12.42
N TYR A 42 -52.48 10.96 -11.77
CA TYR A 42 -51.21 10.30 -12.02
C TYR A 42 -51.26 8.99 -11.26
N VAL A 43 -51.09 7.89 -11.97
CA VAL A 43 -50.66 6.63 -11.36
C VAL A 43 -49.43 6.98 -10.53
N GLU A 44 -49.54 6.98 -9.19
CA GLU A 44 -48.38 7.16 -8.31
C GLU A 44 -47.42 6.01 -8.61
N SER A 45 -46.40 6.30 -9.40
CA SER A 45 -45.39 5.32 -9.77
C SER A 45 -44.61 4.95 -8.51
N GLU A 46 -44.53 3.65 -8.17
CA GLU A 46 -43.98 3.19 -6.89
C GLU A 46 -42.61 3.79 -6.52
N PHE A 47 -41.74 4.00 -7.52
CA PHE A 47 -40.45 4.65 -7.37
C PHE A 47 -40.37 5.93 -8.21
N HIS A 48 -39.65 6.92 -7.71
CA HIS A 48 -39.34 8.15 -8.42
C HIS A 48 -37.84 8.44 -8.38
N GLU A 49 -37.30 9.08 -9.42
CA GLU A 49 -35.94 9.61 -9.39
C GLU A 49 -35.88 10.75 -8.36
N ARG A 50 -35.12 10.55 -7.27
CA ARG A 50 -35.04 11.48 -6.15
C ARG A 50 -33.93 12.48 -6.34
N ASN A 51 -32.74 12.00 -6.67
CA ASN A 51 -31.57 12.83 -6.86
C ASN A 51 -30.61 12.19 -7.87
N THR A 52 -29.96 13.04 -8.65
CA THR A 52 -28.93 12.66 -9.61
C THR A 52 -27.78 13.64 -9.45
N ILE A 53 -26.60 13.11 -9.17
CA ILE A 53 -25.40 13.92 -8.95
C ILE A 53 -24.29 13.49 -9.90
N LEU A 54 -23.51 14.47 -10.34
CA LEU A 54 -22.25 14.21 -11.04
C LEU A 54 -21.17 13.96 -9.98
N VAL A 55 -20.51 12.80 -10.07
CA VAL A 55 -19.57 12.35 -9.05
C VAL A 55 -18.18 12.98 -9.18
N ASP A 56 -17.33 12.75 -8.18
CA ASP A 56 -15.96 13.21 -8.18
C ASP A 56 -15.17 12.62 -9.36
N GLY A 57 -14.58 13.51 -10.17
CA GLY A 57 -13.95 13.18 -11.46
C GLY A 57 -14.77 13.64 -12.66
N GLY A 58 -16.05 13.97 -12.47
CA GLY A 58 -16.95 14.40 -13.53
C GLY A 58 -17.08 13.36 -14.63
N GLU A 59 -17.19 13.83 -15.87
CA GLU A 59 -17.30 12.96 -17.06
C GLU A 59 -16.00 12.19 -17.39
N ASN A 60 -14.87 12.48 -16.71
CA ASN A 60 -13.60 11.82 -17.00
C ASN A 60 -13.52 10.41 -16.42
N PHE A 61 -14.26 10.14 -15.35
CA PHE A 61 -14.25 8.85 -14.66
C PHE A 61 -15.68 8.41 -14.38
N GLY A 62 -16.12 7.37 -15.11
CA GLY A 62 -17.42 6.76 -14.87
C GLY A 62 -17.53 6.14 -13.48
N VAL A 63 -18.75 6.03 -12.98
CA VAL A 63 -19.04 5.20 -11.79
C VAL A 63 -18.74 3.75 -12.18
N SER A 64 -18.02 3.01 -11.34
CA SER A 64 -17.65 1.61 -11.59
C SER A 64 -18.31 0.65 -10.61
N SER A 65 -18.59 1.10 -9.38
CA SER A 65 -19.32 0.30 -8.38
C SER A 65 -20.11 1.19 -7.44
N ILE A 66 -21.22 0.66 -6.93
CA ILE A 66 -22.00 1.26 -5.86
C ILE A 66 -22.35 0.22 -4.81
N ALA A 67 -22.50 0.65 -3.56
CA ALA A 67 -22.95 -0.20 -2.47
C ALA A 67 -23.65 0.63 -1.39
N PHE A 68 -24.88 0.25 -1.03
CA PHE A 68 -25.51 0.77 0.18
C PHE A 68 -24.80 0.22 1.42
N ASP A 69 -24.51 1.09 2.37
CA ASP A 69 -23.93 0.67 3.64
C ASP A 69 -24.99 -0.03 4.48
N SER A 70 -24.67 -1.23 5.00
CA SER A 70 -25.60 -2.00 5.83
C SER A 70 -25.70 -1.51 7.28
N PHE A 71 -24.88 -0.53 7.69
CA PHE A 71 -24.78 -0.08 9.08
C PHE A 71 -25.12 1.40 9.27
N GLU A 72 -24.80 2.26 8.31
CA GLU A 72 -25.04 3.71 8.38
C GLU A 72 -25.88 4.17 7.17
N GLU A 73 -26.46 5.37 7.23
CA GLU A 73 -27.26 5.94 6.13
C GLU A 73 -26.37 6.50 5.00
N LEU A 74 -25.47 5.65 4.49
CA LEU A 74 -24.48 5.99 3.48
C LEU A 74 -24.68 5.15 2.21
N LEU A 75 -24.54 5.80 1.06
CA LEU A 75 -24.35 5.16 -0.24
C LEU A 75 -22.89 5.36 -0.65
N TRP A 76 -22.17 4.26 -0.85
CA TRP A 76 -20.79 4.26 -1.33
C TRP A 76 -20.75 4.15 -2.84
N MET A 77 -19.86 4.93 -3.46
CA MET A 77 -19.61 4.93 -4.88
C MET A 77 -18.11 4.84 -5.13
N GLY A 78 -17.72 3.94 -6.02
CA GLY A 78 -16.37 3.82 -6.54
C GLY A 78 -16.34 4.19 -8.02
N ASN A 79 -15.28 4.86 -8.47
CA ASN A 79 -15.12 5.27 -9.85
C ASN A 79 -14.00 4.51 -10.58
N GLN A 80 -13.93 4.72 -11.90
CA GLN A 80 -12.91 4.13 -12.77
C GLN A 80 -11.48 4.59 -12.46
N GLY A 81 -11.32 5.72 -11.77
CA GLY A 81 -10.03 6.29 -11.38
C GLY A 81 -9.49 5.78 -10.04
N GLY A 82 -10.19 4.88 -9.34
CA GLY A 82 -9.76 4.35 -8.05
C GLY A 82 -10.10 5.22 -6.85
N HIS A 83 -11.05 6.14 -7.02
CA HIS A 83 -11.61 6.99 -5.98
C HIS A 83 -12.87 6.36 -5.38
N VAL A 84 -13.08 6.55 -4.09
CA VAL A 84 -14.30 6.13 -3.38
C VAL A 84 -14.87 7.34 -2.63
N THR A 85 -16.18 7.56 -2.81
CA THR A 85 -16.93 8.63 -2.15
C THR A 85 -18.19 8.06 -1.51
N SER A 86 -18.52 8.52 -0.30
CA SER A 86 -19.80 8.25 0.36
C SER A 86 -20.72 9.45 0.31
N TYR A 87 -22.01 9.16 0.18
CA TYR A 87 -23.09 10.13 0.18
C TYR A 87 -24.10 9.76 1.28
N TYR A 88 -24.47 10.74 2.10
CA TYR A 88 -25.35 10.59 3.24
C TYR A 88 -26.80 10.94 2.89
N GLY A 89 -27.70 10.05 3.29
CA GLY A 89 -29.14 10.29 3.26
C GLY A 89 -29.75 10.49 1.87
N PRO A 90 -31.04 10.87 1.81
CA PRO A 90 -31.83 10.90 0.57
C PRO A 90 -31.42 12.01 -0.41
N ASP A 91 -30.75 13.04 0.09
CA ASP A 91 -30.28 14.17 -0.71
C ASP A 91 -28.86 13.95 -1.24
N LEU A 92 -28.29 12.75 -1.04
CA LEU A 92 -26.92 12.39 -1.45
C LEU A 92 -25.88 13.43 -1.01
N GLN A 93 -25.95 13.87 0.25
CA GLN A 93 -24.99 14.83 0.79
C GLN A 93 -23.60 14.19 0.85
N LYS A 94 -22.61 14.73 0.14
CA LYS A 94 -21.24 14.21 0.17
C LYS A 94 -20.71 14.15 1.61
N TYR A 95 -20.25 12.98 2.04
CA TYR A 95 -19.76 12.71 3.38
C TYR A 95 -18.24 12.57 3.42
N THR A 96 -17.69 11.47 2.89
CA THR A 96 -16.22 11.27 2.80
C THR A 96 -15.81 10.91 1.37
N SER A 97 -14.56 11.18 1.03
CA SER A 97 -14.04 11.05 -0.34
C SER A 97 -12.53 10.85 -0.28
N PHE A 98 -12.03 9.74 -0.82
CA PHE A 98 -10.62 9.35 -0.72
C PHE A 98 -10.16 8.48 -1.89
N GLN A 99 -8.86 8.55 -2.17
CA GLN A 99 -8.20 7.74 -3.19
C GLN A 99 -7.81 6.37 -2.60
N VAL A 100 -8.35 5.28 -3.16
CA VAL A 100 -8.02 3.91 -2.76
C VAL A 100 -6.82 3.38 -3.55
N HIS A 101 -6.85 3.56 -4.88
CA HIS A 101 -5.79 3.18 -5.81
C HIS A 101 -5.52 4.32 -6.79
N ALA A 102 -4.29 4.49 -7.29
CA ALA A 102 -3.92 5.67 -8.09
C ALA A 102 -4.53 5.69 -9.50
N THR A 103 -4.78 4.51 -10.10
CA THR A 103 -5.12 4.39 -11.53
C THR A 103 -6.12 3.28 -11.85
N GLU A 104 -6.47 2.44 -10.87
CA GLU A 104 -7.28 1.25 -11.15
C GLU A 104 -8.69 1.50 -10.64
N GLU A 105 -9.67 1.05 -11.40
CA GLU A 105 -11.08 1.17 -11.03
C GLU A 105 -11.43 0.39 -9.76
N ILE A 106 -12.47 0.86 -9.07
CA ILE A 106 -13.05 0.15 -7.93
C ILE A 106 -14.08 -0.85 -8.46
N ARG A 107 -13.80 -2.14 -8.26
CA ARG A 107 -14.62 -3.26 -8.75
C ARG A 107 -15.78 -3.58 -7.83
N CYS A 108 -15.53 -3.54 -6.53
CA CYS A 108 -16.50 -3.93 -5.53
C CYS A 108 -16.26 -3.16 -4.23
N ILE A 109 -17.35 -2.72 -3.60
CA ILE A 109 -17.36 -2.14 -2.26
C ILE A 109 -18.22 -3.04 -1.40
N TYR A 110 -17.73 -3.40 -0.22
CA TYR A 110 -18.45 -4.24 0.72
C TYR A 110 -18.43 -3.62 2.13
N SER A 111 -19.60 -3.46 2.72
CA SER A 111 -19.72 -2.89 4.07
C SER A 111 -19.51 -3.97 5.14
N THR A 112 -18.69 -3.64 6.13
CA THR A 112 -18.42 -4.47 7.32
C THR A 112 -18.74 -3.68 8.58
N GLU A 113 -18.72 -4.31 9.74
CA GLU A 113 -18.97 -3.60 10.99
C GLU A 113 -17.93 -2.49 11.27
N GLY A 114 -16.65 -2.77 11.06
CA GLY A 114 -15.56 -1.82 11.35
C GLY A 114 -15.29 -0.77 10.27
N GLY A 115 -15.87 -0.93 9.07
CA GLY A 115 -15.60 -0.05 7.94
C GLY A 115 -16.07 -0.63 6.61
N ILE A 116 -15.44 -0.23 5.52
CA ILE A 116 -15.70 -0.75 4.18
C ILE A 116 -14.46 -1.40 3.59
N LEU A 117 -14.69 -2.43 2.79
CA LEU A 117 -13.68 -3.08 1.96
C LEU A 117 -13.86 -2.61 0.53
N CYS A 118 -12.81 -2.05 -0.05
CA CYS A 118 -12.78 -1.61 -1.44
C CYS A 118 -11.82 -2.50 -2.21
N LEU A 119 -12.32 -3.17 -3.24
CA LEU A 119 -11.56 -4.06 -4.10
C LEU A 119 -11.26 -3.36 -5.43
N SER A 120 -9.98 -3.32 -5.78
CA SER A 120 -9.46 -3.02 -7.11
C SER A 120 -8.94 -4.32 -7.77
N PRO A 121 -8.63 -4.33 -9.08
CA PRO A 121 -8.05 -5.48 -9.76
C PRO A 121 -6.84 -6.12 -9.06
N SER A 122 -6.00 -5.32 -8.38
CA SER A 122 -4.77 -5.79 -7.73
C SER A 122 -4.67 -5.55 -6.22
N VAL A 123 -5.63 -4.82 -5.63
CA VAL A 123 -5.52 -4.34 -4.24
C VAL A 123 -6.85 -4.52 -3.50
N LEU A 124 -6.78 -4.95 -2.24
CA LEU A 124 -7.86 -4.87 -1.27
C LEU A 124 -7.53 -3.80 -0.23
N ARG A 125 -8.39 -2.78 -0.10
CA ARG A 125 -8.27 -1.72 0.91
C ARG A 125 -9.33 -1.90 1.98
N TYR A 126 -8.93 -1.86 3.23
CA TYR A 126 -9.86 -1.73 4.35
C TYR A 126 -9.83 -0.31 4.91
N GLN A 127 -10.97 0.37 4.88
CA GLN A 127 -11.11 1.78 5.23
C GLN A 127 -12.19 2.00 6.29
N MET A 128 -11.93 2.87 7.25
CA MET A 128 -12.98 3.38 8.14
C MET A 128 -13.95 4.28 7.37
N ARG A 129 -15.23 4.32 7.78
CA ARG A 129 -16.26 5.19 7.18
C ARG A 129 -15.90 6.68 7.26
N ARG A 130 -15.11 7.07 8.27
CA ARG A 130 -14.54 8.42 8.44
C ARG A 130 -13.39 8.75 7.47
N GLY A 131 -13.01 7.82 6.60
CA GLY A 131 -11.99 8.03 5.58
C GLY A 131 -10.55 7.73 6.01
N LEU A 132 -10.30 7.13 7.18
CA LEU A 132 -8.95 6.68 7.59
C LEU A 132 -8.65 5.26 7.08
N PRO A 133 -7.48 5.01 6.45
CA PRO A 133 -7.11 3.67 6.00
C PRO A 133 -6.69 2.81 7.18
N ILE A 134 -7.26 1.60 7.28
CA ILE A 134 -6.87 0.61 8.28
C ILE A 134 -5.67 -0.19 7.74
N PHE A 135 -5.82 -0.78 6.56
CA PHE A 135 -4.72 -1.43 5.85
C PHE A 135 -4.97 -1.52 4.34
N THR A 136 -3.90 -1.82 3.61
CA THR A 136 -3.92 -2.12 2.18
C THR A 136 -3.21 -3.44 1.96
N HIS A 137 -3.88 -4.39 1.33
CA HIS A 137 -3.31 -5.68 0.97
C HIS A 137 -3.16 -5.80 -0.54
N SER A 138 -2.02 -6.32 -0.97
CA SER A 138 -1.75 -6.72 -2.35
C SER A 138 -0.88 -7.97 -2.35
N SER A 139 -1.06 -8.83 -3.34
CA SER A 139 -0.28 -10.07 -3.49
C SER A 139 -0.13 -10.46 -4.95
N GLU A 140 0.76 -11.42 -5.21
CA GLU A 140 0.94 -11.99 -6.55
C GLU A 140 -0.31 -12.72 -7.06
N ASN A 141 -1.19 -13.16 -6.16
CA ASN A 141 -2.43 -13.85 -6.51
C ASN A 141 -3.53 -12.86 -6.95
N MET A 142 -3.42 -11.57 -6.56
CA MET A 142 -4.39 -10.53 -6.88
C MET A 142 -4.19 -9.97 -8.28
N VAL A 143 -4.68 -10.71 -9.28
CA VAL A 143 -4.68 -10.29 -10.68
C VAL A 143 -6.11 -10.25 -11.20
N GLN A 144 -6.56 -9.12 -11.74
CA GLN A 144 -7.90 -9.00 -12.35
C GLN A 144 -9.05 -9.47 -11.44
N MET A 145 -8.99 -9.09 -10.16
CA MET A 145 -10.07 -9.32 -9.19
C MET A 145 -11.33 -8.55 -9.58
N GLN A 146 -12.50 -9.12 -9.29
CA GLN A 146 -13.82 -8.60 -9.72
C GLN A 146 -14.83 -8.54 -8.58
N CYS A 147 -14.90 -9.59 -7.75
CA CYS A 147 -15.92 -9.67 -6.71
C CYS A 147 -15.35 -10.06 -5.35
N LEU A 148 -16.08 -9.67 -4.31
CA LEU A 148 -15.76 -9.94 -2.92
C LEU A 148 -17.02 -10.33 -2.16
N ILE A 149 -16.90 -11.28 -1.23
CA ILE A 149 -17.99 -11.63 -0.32
C ILE A 149 -17.44 -12.06 1.05
N GLN A 150 -18.08 -11.60 2.13
CA GLN A 150 -17.82 -12.08 3.48
C GLN A 150 -18.64 -13.35 3.75
N ARG A 151 -18.02 -14.37 4.34
CA ARG A 151 -18.69 -15.64 4.62
C ARG A 151 -19.60 -15.53 5.84
N LYS A 152 -20.86 -15.95 5.71
CA LYS A 152 -21.83 -15.90 6.84
C LYS A 152 -21.42 -16.77 8.03
N HIS A 153 -20.74 -17.89 7.80
CA HIS A 153 -20.30 -18.81 8.87
C HIS A 153 -18.95 -18.44 9.50
N ALA A 154 -18.17 -17.58 8.87
CA ALA A 154 -16.83 -17.20 9.31
C ALA A 154 -16.63 -15.70 9.02
N PRO A 155 -17.06 -14.80 9.92
CA PRO A 155 -17.11 -13.37 9.64
C PRO A 155 -15.73 -12.77 9.36
N ASP A 156 -14.66 -13.31 9.94
CA ASP A 156 -13.29 -12.84 9.65
C ASP A 156 -12.78 -13.33 8.30
N SER A 157 -13.50 -14.21 7.60
CA SER A 157 -13.09 -14.78 6.32
C SER A 157 -13.84 -14.17 5.15
N ILE A 158 -13.07 -13.64 4.21
CA ILE A 158 -13.52 -12.98 2.99
C ILE A 158 -13.02 -13.79 1.80
N LEU A 159 -13.90 -14.00 0.83
CA LEU A 159 -13.54 -14.60 -0.45
C LEU A 159 -13.42 -13.51 -1.51
N ILE A 160 -12.33 -13.57 -2.28
CA ILE A 160 -12.04 -12.64 -3.37
C ILE A 160 -11.92 -13.46 -4.65
N GLY A 161 -12.74 -13.11 -5.64
CA GLY A 161 -12.81 -13.78 -6.94
C GLY A 161 -12.52 -12.80 -8.07
N GLY A 162 -12.04 -13.32 -9.20
CA GLY A 162 -11.77 -12.55 -10.40
C GLY A 162 -11.75 -13.40 -11.66
N HIS A 163 -11.15 -12.85 -12.71
CA HIS A 163 -10.91 -13.58 -13.97
C HIS A 163 -9.67 -14.49 -13.91
N THR A 164 -9.24 -14.87 -12.70
CA THR A 164 -8.15 -15.79 -12.42
C THR A 164 -8.67 -17.19 -12.10
N SER A 165 -7.80 -18.19 -12.21
CA SER A 165 -8.18 -19.57 -11.95
C SER A 165 -8.33 -19.95 -10.47
N GLU A 166 -8.19 -18.97 -9.57
CA GLU A 166 -8.19 -19.16 -8.13
C GLU A 166 -9.04 -18.10 -7.42
N ILE A 167 -9.80 -18.52 -6.41
CA ILE A 167 -10.45 -17.64 -5.43
C ILE A 167 -9.51 -17.56 -4.22
N ILE A 168 -9.30 -16.36 -3.69
CA ILE A 168 -8.46 -16.13 -2.52
C ILE A 168 -9.35 -16.07 -1.28
N GLU A 169 -9.00 -16.83 -0.24
CA GLU A 169 -9.57 -16.66 1.09
C GLU A 169 -8.66 -15.78 1.94
N PHE A 170 -9.17 -14.62 2.35
CA PHE A 170 -8.45 -13.60 3.12
C PHE A 170 -9.02 -13.50 4.53
N ASN A 171 -8.15 -13.48 5.54
CA ASN A 171 -8.55 -13.25 6.93
C ASN A 171 -8.47 -11.75 7.27
N LEU A 172 -9.60 -11.16 7.61
CA LEU A 172 -9.70 -9.73 7.96
C LEU A 172 -9.00 -9.39 9.29
N ALA A 173 -9.08 -10.27 10.29
CA ALA A 173 -8.50 -10.05 11.61
C ALA A 173 -6.96 -10.19 11.61
N GLU A 174 -6.43 -11.15 10.86
CA GLU A 174 -4.98 -11.38 10.72
C GLU A 174 -4.34 -10.53 9.62
N GLY A 175 -5.13 -9.99 8.69
CA GLY A 175 -4.63 -9.17 7.57
C GLY A 175 -3.79 -9.96 6.56
N ARG A 176 -4.11 -11.24 6.31
CA ARG A 176 -3.35 -12.09 5.39
C ARG A 176 -4.22 -13.12 4.67
N GLU A 177 -3.69 -13.65 3.58
CA GLU A 177 -4.28 -14.76 2.84
C GLU A 177 -4.14 -16.07 3.61
N ILE A 178 -5.24 -16.82 3.73
CA ILE A 178 -5.29 -18.12 4.39
C ILE A 178 -4.98 -19.23 3.37
N GLN A 179 -5.71 -19.23 2.25
CA GLN A 179 -5.59 -20.24 1.21
C GLN A 179 -6.12 -19.73 -0.14
N THR A 180 -5.75 -20.43 -1.22
CA THR A 180 -6.33 -20.23 -2.55
C THR A 180 -7.11 -21.47 -2.99
N ILE A 181 -8.24 -21.25 -3.65
CA ILE A 181 -9.20 -22.28 -4.05
C ILE A 181 -9.28 -22.31 -5.57
N LYS A 182 -8.94 -23.45 -6.16
CA LYS A 182 -8.98 -23.61 -7.62
C LYS A 182 -10.42 -23.62 -8.15
N VAL A 183 -10.72 -22.70 -9.05
CA VAL A 183 -12.04 -22.56 -9.73
C VAL A 183 -12.03 -23.05 -11.17
N GLY A 184 -10.87 -23.12 -11.81
CA GLY A 184 -10.75 -23.50 -13.24
C GLY A 184 -10.53 -22.28 -14.13
N LYS A 185 -10.46 -22.49 -15.46
CA LYS A 185 -10.02 -21.44 -16.40
C LYS A 185 -10.97 -20.24 -16.53
N GLY A 186 -12.27 -20.40 -16.28
CA GLY A 186 -13.21 -19.28 -16.37
C GLY A 186 -13.27 -18.40 -15.12
N GLY A 187 -12.59 -18.77 -14.03
CA GLY A 187 -12.54 -17.97 -12.81
C GLY A 187 -13.90 -17.79 -12.13
N CYS A 188 -14.05 -16.69 -11.39
CA CYS A 188 -15.28 -16.35 -10.67
C CYS A 188 -15.50 -14.84 -10.65
N ALA A 189 -16.42 -14.36 -11.49
CA ALA A 189 -16.70 -12.94 -11.64
C ALA A 189 -17.73 -12.41 -10.64
N ILE A 190 -18.66 -13.27 -10.19
CA ILE A 190 -19.75 -12.88 -9.28
C ILE A 190 -19.90 -13.94 -8.19
N MET A 191 -20.00 -13.51 -6.93
CA MET A 191 -20.29 -14.38 -5.80
C MET A 191 -21.52 -13.91 -5.04
N ARG A 192 -22.40 -14.85 -4.69
CA ARG A 192 -23.58 -14.64 -3.82
C ARG A 192 -23.71 -15.82 -2.86
N GLU A 193 -24.02 -15.55 -1.60
CA GLU A 193 -24.18 -16.60 -0.60
C GLU A 193 -25.64 -16.75 -0.16
N GLN A 194 -26.18 -17.93 -0.42
CA GLN A 194 -27.45 -18.42 0.10
C GLN A 194 -27.19 -19.33 1.30
N GLY A 195 -28.19 -19.55 2.16
CA GLY A 195 -27.99 -20.27 3.42
C GLY A 195 -27.33 -21.66 3.29
N ARG A 196 -27.50 -22.35 2.16
CA ARG A 196 -26.88 -23.67 1.90
C ARG A 196 -25.71 -23.62 0.91
N PHE A 197 -25.70 -22.66 -0.03
CA PHE A 197 -24.75 -22.65 -1.14
C PHE A 197 -24.07 -21.29 -1.29
N LEU A 198 -22.76 -21.33 -1.51
CA LEU A 198 -22.00 -20.24 -2.10
C LEU A 198 -22.08 -20.38 -3.62
N CYS A 199 -22.78 -19.45 -4.26
CA CYS A 199 -22.96 -19.43 -5.71
C CYS A 199 -21.81 -18.63 -6.33
N CYS A 200 -21.03 -19.26 -7.20
CA CYS A 200 -19.91 -18.68 -7.92
C CYS A 200 -20.22 -18.65 -9.41
N GLY A 201 -20.45 -17.45 -9.97
CA GLY A 201 -20.70 -17.24 -11.39
C GLY A 201 -19.41 -17.17 -12.21
N GLU A 202 -19.37 -17.94 -13.28
CA GLU A 202 -18.34 -17.90 -14.30
C GLU A 202 -18.79 -17.00 -15.47
N PRO A 203 -17.92 -16.15 -16.04
CA PRO A 203 -18.27 -15.31 -17.19
C PRO A 203 -18.79 -16.08 -18.40
N SER A 204 -18.44 -17.37 -18.52
CA SER A 204 -18.89 -18.26 -19.60
C SER A 204 -20.40 -18.57 -19.59
N GLY A 205 -21.13 -18.21 -18.52
CA GLY A 205 -22.57 -18.51 -18.40
C GLY A 205 -22.92 -19.66 -17.46
N SER A 206 -21.96 -20.17 -16.68
CA SER A 206 -22.20 -21.21 -15.67
C SER A 206 -22.22 -20.62 -14.25
N VAL A 207 -23.00 -21.22 -13.35
CA VAL A 207 -22.97 -20.91 -11.92
C VAL A 207 -22.67 -22.17 -11.12
N ARG A 208 -21.50 -22.21 -10.47
CA ARG A 208 -21.08 -23.33 -9.61
C ARG A 208 -21.57 -23.11 -8.19
N LEU A 209 -22.30 -24.06 -7.64
CA LEU A 209 -22.77 -24.08 -6.27
C LEU A 209 -21.74 -24.81 -5.40
N ARG A 210 -21.17 -24.11 -4.43
CA ARG A 210 -20.20 -24.62 -3.48
C ARG A 210 -20.79 -24.71 -2.09
N ASP A 211 -20.32 -25.67 -1.30
CA ASP A 211 -20.60 -25.69 0.14
C ASP A 211 -19.89 -24.49 0.82
N PRO A 212 -20.61 -23.59 1.52
CA PRO A 212 -20.02 -22.43 2.19
C PRO A 212 -18.96 -22.77 3.24
N ARG A 213 -18.96 -24.01 3.78
CA ARG A 213 -18.01 -24.46 4.81
C ARG A 213 -16.75 -25.04 4.22
N THR A 214 -16.89 -25.99 3.28
CA THR A 214 -15.75 -26.70 2.68
C THR A 214 -15.25 -26.08 1.39
N LEU A 215 -16.01 -25.16 0.79
CA LEU A 215 -15.74 -24.47 -0.49
C LEU A 215 -15.61 -25.42 -1.68
N LYS A 216 -16.00 -26.69 -1.54
CA LYS A 216 -16.04 -27.68 -2.61
C LYS A 216 -17.28 -27.47 -3.48
N VAL A 217 -17.13 -27.70 -4.78
CA VAL A 217 -18.25 -27.66 -5.73
C VAL A 217 -19.15 -28.87 -5.47
N GLU A 218 -20.42 -28.61 -5.23
CA GLU A 218 -21.46 -29.64 -5.12
C GLU A 218 -22.24 -29.80 -6.43
N HIS A 219 -22.59 -28.68 -7.06
CA HIS A 219 -23.41 -28.64 -8.28
C HIS A 219 -22.94 -27.54 -9.23
N GLU A 220 -23.32 -27.67 -10.50
CA GLU A 220 -23.06 -26.69 -11.56
C GLU A 220 -24.35 -26.47 -12.34
N LEU A 221 -24.75 -25.21 -12.51
CA LEU A 221 -25.93 -24.78 -13.24
C LEU A 221 -25.49 -24.09 -14.52
N GLU A 222 -25.87 -24.63 -15.67
CA GLU A 222 -25.64 -24.00 -16.97
C GLU A 222 -26.77 -22.99 -17.23
N THR A 223 -26.49 -21.71 -17.00
CA THR A 223 -27.50 -20.65 -17.10
C THR A 223 -27.58 -20.10 -18.53
N HIS A 224 -26.48 -19.58 -19.06
CA HIS A 224 -26.42 -18.95 -20.38
C HIS A 224 -25.34 -19.63 -21.24
N ASN A 225 -25.55 -19.69 -22.56
CA ASN A 225 -24.60 -20.30 -23.50
C ASN A 225 -23.63 -19.27 -24.12
N GLY A 226 -23.83 -17.97 -23.87
CA GLY A 226 -22.95 -16.91 -24.35
C GLY A 226 -22.09 -16.34 -23.23
N SER A 227 -22.74 -15.58 -22.34
CA SER A 227 -22.08 -14.96 -21.19
C SER A 227 -23.08 -14.75 -20.06
N LEU A 228 -22.62 -14.88 -18.81
CA LEU A 228 -23.37 -14.44 -17.64
C LEU A 228 -23.22 -12.92 -17.50
N SER A 229 -24.32 -12.18 -17.36
CA SER A 229 -24.27 -10.73 -17.11
C SER A 229 -24.32 -10.45 -15.62
N ASP A 230 -25.37 -10.90 -14.95
CA ASP A 230 -25.52 -10.81 -13.50
C ASP A 230 -26.41 -11.95 -12.97
N PHE A 231 -26.27 -12.24 -11.69
CA PHE A 231 -27.21 -13.10 -10.99
C PHE A 231 -27.28 -12.70 -9.52
N ASP A 232 -28.44 -12.99 -8.94
CA ASP A 232 -28.67 -12.75 -7.53
C ASP A 232 -29.46 -13.90 -6.91
N VAL A 233 -29.40 -13.99 -5.59
CA VAL A 233 -29.98 -15.11 -4.84
C VAL A 233 -30.74 -14.59 -3.63
N HIS A 234 -32.02 -14.94 -3.55
CA HIS A 234 -32.86 -14.62 -2.40
C HIS A 234 -33.70 -15.83 -2.00
N GLY A 235 -33.74 -16.11 -0.70
CA GLY A 235 -34.41 -17.29 -0.16
C GLY A 235 -33.85 -18.59 -0.77
N ASN A 236 -34.62 -19.21 -1.67
CA ASN A 236 -34.26 -20.45 -2.37
C ASN A 236 -34.22 -20.28 -3.89
N LEU A 237 -34.35 -19.05 -4.39
CA LEU A 237 -34.38 -18.76 -5.82
C LEU A 237 -33.06 -18.12 -6.23
N LEU A 238 -32.47 -18.65 -7.30
CA LEU A 238 -31.41 -18.02 -8.05
C LEU A 238 -32.01 -17.49 -9.34
N VAL A 239 -31.79 -16.21 -9.64
CA VAL A 239 -32.25 -15.57 -10.86
C VAL A 239 -31.05 -14.99 -11.60
N SER A 240 -30.93 -15.28 -12.89
CA SER A 240 -29.82 -14.81 -13.72
C SER A 240 -30.30 -14.13 -15.00
N CYS A 241 -29.50 -13.15 -15.45
CA CYS A 241 -29.58 -12.57 -16.79
C CYS A 241 -28.24 -12.70 -17.51
N GLY A 242 -28.28 -12.65 -18.83
CA GLY A 242 -27.10 -12.91 -19.65
C GLY A 242 -27.38 -12.86 -21.13
N PHE A 243 -26.43 -13.40 -21.87
CA PHE A 243 -26.41 -13.39 -23.32
C PHE A 243 -26.41 -14.81 -23.85
N SER A 244 -27.19 -15.07 -24.89
CA SER A 244 -27.14 -16.29 -25.68
C SER A 244 -26.36 -16.08 -26.98
N ASN A 245 -25.63 -17.11 -27.41
CA ASN A 245 -24.96 -17.09 -28.70
C ASN A 245 -25.95 -17.50 -29.81
N ARG A 246 -26.31 -16.54 -30.67
CA ARG A 246 -27.17 -16.76 -31.84
C ARG A 246 -26.35 -16.53 -33.11
N GLN A 247 -26.07 -17.60 -33.85
CA GLN A 247 -25.32 -17.56 -35.12
C GLN A 247 -23.94 -16.86 -35.03
N GLY A 248 -23.25 -16.99 -33.89
CA GLY A 248 -21.93 -16.39 -33.68
C GLY A 248 -21.95 -14.96 -33.14
N SER A 249 -23.13 -14.36 -32.95
CA SER A 249 -23.30 -13.08 -32.26
C SER A 249 -23.92 -13.30 -30.88
N LEU A 250 -23.49 -12.50 -29.90
CA LEU A 250 -24.16 -12.43 -28.61
C LEU A 250 -25.48 -11.66 -28.78
N ALA A 251 -26.57 -12.24 -28.28
CA ALA A 251 -27.88 -11.62 -28.19
C ALA A 251 -28.32 -11.63 -26.72
N VAL A 252 -28.96 -10.55 -26.26
CA VAL A 252 -29.49 -10.47 -24.90
C VAL A 252 -30.63 -11.49 -24.75
N ASP A 253 -30.69 -12.14 -23.58
CA ASP A 253 -31.82 -12.97 -23.21
C ASP A 253 -32.90 -12.11 -22.53
N ASN A 254 -34.00 -11.83 -23.23
CA ASN A 254 -35.13 -11.02 -22.72
C ASN A 254 -36.02 -11.79 -21.73
N LEU A 255 -35.47 -12.83 -21.11
CA LEU A 255 -36.10 -13.68 -20.11
C LEU A 255 -35.10 -13.87 -18.98
N LEU A 256 -35.55 -13.73 -17.75
CA LEU A 256 -34.76 -14.07 -16.58
C LEU A 256 -34.87 -15.57 -16.31
N LEU A 257 -33.74 -16.24 -16.21
CA LEU A 257 -33.71 -17.66 -15.89
C LEU A 257 -33.81 -17.83 -14.38
N VAL A 258 -34.72 -18.69 -13.95
CA VAL A 258 -35.00 -18.93 -12.52
C VAL A 258 -34.67 -20.36 -12.17
N TYR A 259 -33.97 -20.56 -11.06
CA TYR A 259 -33.61 -21.87 -10.52
C TYR A 259 -34.06 -21.99 -9.05
N ASP A 260 -34.77 -23.07 -8.72
CA ASP A 260 -35.07 -23.42 -7.32
C ASP A 260 -33.92 -24.25 -6.75
N LEU A 261 -33.17 -23.67 -5.81
CA LEU A 261 -31.99 -24.27 -5.19
C LEU A 261 -32.31 -25.45 -4.26
N ARG A 262 -33.57 -25.65 -3.84
CA ARG A 262 -33.97 -26.83 -3.05
C ARG A 262 -34.10 -28.06 -3.93
N MET A 263 -34.64 -27.88 -5.12
CA MET A 263 -34.87 -28.95 -6.10
C MET A 263 -33.75 -29.04 -7.15
N LEU A 264 -32.86 -28.05 -7.19
CA LEU A 264 -31.76 -27.92 -8.16
C LEU A 264 -32.26 -28.04 -9.61
N ARG A 265 -33.36 -27.35 -9.91
CA ARG A 265 -33.98 -27.36 -11.25
C ARG A 265 -34.35 -25.97 -11.69
N SER A 266 -34.33 -25.77 -13.01
CA SER A 266 -34.91 -24.58 -13.62
C SER A 266 -36.44 -24.55 -13.41
N VAL A 267 -36.95 -23.36 -13.13
CA VAL A 267 -38.37 -23.01 -13.00
C VAL A 267 -38.76 -22.18 -14.23
N ALA A 268 -40.07 -21.95 -14.43
CA ALA A 268 -40.55 -21.09 -15.50
C ALA A 268 -39.80 -19.74 -15.51
N PRO A 269 -39.22 -19.34 -16.65
CA PRO A 269 -38.51 -18.08 -16.75
C PRO A 269 -39.48 -16.90 -16.62
N ILE A 270 -38.96 -15.76 -16.17
CA ILE A 270 -39.74 -14.52 -15.99
C ILE A 270 -39.51 -13.62 -17.21
N SER A 271 -40.59 -13.21 -17.86
CA SER A 271 -40.56 -12.28 -18.98
C SER A 271 -40.40 -10.84 -18.49
N VAL A 272 -39.51 -10.09 -19.13
CA VAL A 272 -39.24 -8.67 -18.81
C VAL A 272 -39.51 -7.78 -20.03
N LEU A 273 -39.72 -6.48 -19.79
CA LEU A 273 -40.05 -5.50 -20.83
C LEU A 273 -38.85 -4.71 -21.35
N LEU A 274 -37.67 -5.00 -20.82
CA LEU A 274 -36.40 -4.37 -21.14
C LEU A 274 -35.35 -5.44 -21.45
N ASP A 275 -34.20 -5.01 -21.95
CA ASP A 275 -33.02 -5.87 -22.14
C ASP A 275 -32.23 -5.91 -20.82
N PRO A 276 -32.26 -7.01 -20.04
CA PRO A 276 -31.70 -7.03 -18.69
C PRO A 276 -30.16 -7.08 -18.71
N LEU A 277 -29.52 -6.18 -17.97
CA LEU A 277 -28.05 -6.16 -17.78
C LEU A 277 -27.66 -6.51 -16.34
N LEU A 278 -28.24 -5.81 -15.37
CA LEU A 278 -27.98 -6.01 -13.93
C LEU A 278 -29.29 -6.29 -13.20
N LEU A 279 -29.22 -7.09 -12.14
CA LEU A 279 -30.39 -7.41 -11.33
C LEU A 279 -30.06 -7.53 -9.85
N ARG A 280 -30.99 -7.14 -8.98
CA ARG A 280 -30.87 -7.25 -7.53
C ARG A 280 -32.19 -7.58 -6.88
N PHE A 281 -32.17 -8.53 -5.95
CA PHE A 281 -33.32 -8.79 -5.11
C PHE A 281 -33.55 -7.66 -4.12
N MET A 282 -34.81 -7.29 -3.92
CA MET A 282 -35.21 -6.36 -2.87
C MET A 282 -35.13 -7.12 -1.52
N PRO A 283 -34.28 -6.70 -0.56
CA PRO A 283 -34.06 -7.48 0.66
C PRO A 283 -35.28 -7.63 1.59
N SER A 284 -36.34 -6.83 1.39
CA SER A 284 -37.60 -6.94 2.11
C SER A 284 -38.24 -8.34 1.98
N PHE A 285 -39.25 -8.66 2.78
CA PHE A 285 -40.00 -9.93 2.68
C PHE A 285 -40.77 -10.10 1.36
N SER A 286 -40.58 -9.20 0.39
CA SER A 286 -41.15 -9.31 -0.94
C SER A 286 -40.20 -10.11 -1.84
N SER A 287 -40.72 -11.08 -2.58
CA SER A 287 -39.94 -11.80 -3.59
C SER A 287 -39.78 -10.97 -4.87
N ARG A 288 -39.45 -9.67 -4.72
CA ARG A 288 -39.33 -8.67 -5.79
C ARG A 288 -37.89 -8.50 -6.23
N LEU A 289 -37.73 -8.23 -7.52
CA LEU A 289 -36.45 -8.09 -8.19
C LEU A 289 -36.41 -6.75 -8.94
N ALA A 290 -35.38 -5.96 -8.68
CA ALA A 290 -35.04 -4.77 -9.46
C ALA A 290 -34.15 -5.19 -10.64
N ILE A 291 -34.52 -4.78 -11.85
CA ILE A 291 -33.84 -5.17 -13.08
C ILE A 291 -33.57 -3.92 -13.89
N ALA A 292 -32.32 -3.73 -14.30
CA ALA A 292 -31.91 -2.54 -15.03
C ALA A 292 -31.33 -2.89 -16.42
N SER A 293 -31.67 -2.06 -17.41
CA SER A 293 -31.15 -2.15 -18.76
C SER A 293 -29.85 -1.35 -18.92
N PRO A 294 -29.05 -1.60 -19.98
CA PRO A 294 -27.87 -0.80 -20.28
C PRO A 294 -28.17 0.70 -20.47
N THR A 295 -29.39 1.05 -20.87
CA THR A 295 -29.80 2.42 -21.25
C THR A 295 -30.54 3.17 -20.15
N GLY A 296 -30.44 2.72 -18.89
CA GLY A 296 -31.05 3.40 -17.74
C GLY A 296 -32.54 3.16 -17.57
N THR A 297 -33.08 2.09 -18.16
CA THR A 297 -34.47 1.68 -17.92
C THR A 297 -34.50 0.69 -16.75
N LEU A 298 -35.39 0.89 -15.77
CA LEU A 298 -35.54 0.06 -14.58
C LEU A 298 -36.94 -0.57 -14.54
N GLN A 299 -37.03 -1.84 -14.16
CA GLN A 299 -38.29 -2.55 -13.97
C GLN A 299 -38.24 -3.33 -12.65
N PHE A 300 -39.34 -3.34 -11.91
CA PHE A 300 -39.52 -4.19 -10.73
C PHE A 300 -40.45 -5.35 -11.06
N VAL A 301 -40.02 -6.58 -10.77
CA VAL A 301 -40.79 -7.77 -11.09
C VAL A 301 -40.89 -8.68 -9.88
N GLU A 302 -42.08 -9.24 -9.65
CA GLU A 302 -42.30 -10.28 -8.65
C GLU A 302 -41.93 -11.65 -9.20
N THR A 303 -41.25 -12.45 -8.39
CA THR A 303 -40.87 -13.83 -8.76
C THR A 303 -41.99 -14.85 -8.56
N VAL A 304 -43.12 -14.46 -7.95
CA VAL A 304 -44.26 -15.35 -7.71
C VAL A 304 -45.21 -15.29 -8.91
N THR A 305 -45.36 -16.40 -9.63
CA THR A 305 -46.14 -16.49 -10.88
C THR A 305 -47.66 -16.31 -10.74
N LEU A 306 -48.18 -16.03 -9.54
CA LEU A 306 -49.62 -15.92 -9.27
C LEU A 306 -50.13 -14.48 -9.28
N SER A 307 -49.24 -13.47 -9.28
CA SER A 307 -49.61 -12.07 -9.45
C SER A 307 -49.67 -11.70 -10.93
N GLU A 308 -50.52 -10.72 -11.25
CA GLU A 308 -50.52 -10.11 -12.57
C GLU A 308 -49.16 -9.41 -12.78
N PRO A 309 -48.52 -9.55 -13.96
CA PRO A 309 -47.21 -8.97 -14.19
C PRO A 309 -47.32 -7.44 -14.13
N ASP A 310 -46.51 -6.83 -13.26
CA ASP A 310 -46.35 -5.38 -13.25
C ASP A 310 -45.65 -4.95 -14.54
N MET A 311 -46.36 -4.15 -15.33
CA MET A 311 -45.91 -3.65 -16.62
C MET A 311 -45.24 -2.27 -16.50
N THR A 312 -45.02 -1.80 -15.27
CA THR A 312 -44.44 -0.48 -15.01
C THR A 312 -42.94 -0.49 -15.31
N VAL A 313 -42.52 0.49 -16.11
CA VAL A 313 -41.13 0.69 -16.49
C VAL A 313 -40.74 2.11 -16.13
N TYR A 314 -39.64 2.24 -15.41
CA TYR A 314 -39.10 3.50 -14.93
C TYR A 314 -37.94 3.90 -15.83
N GLN A 315 -37.95 5.13 -16.33
CA GLN A 315 -36.84 5.64 -17.14
C GLN A 315 -35.99 6.57 -16.29
N VAL A 316 -34.71 6.23 -16.14
CA VAL A 316 -33.71 7.09 -15.51
C VAL A 316 -33.02 7.92 -16.58
N ASN A 317 -32.77 9.19 -16.27
CA ASN A 317 -32.24 10.16 -17.21
C ASN A 317 -30.71 10.03 -17.34
N PHE A 318 -30.25 9.08 -18.15
CA PHE A 318 -28.83 8.89 -18.45
C PHE A 318 -28.32 9.93 -19.45
N GLY A 319 -27.06 10.33 -19.30
CA GLY A 319 -26.37 11.17 -20.28
C GLY A 319 -26.28 10.48 -21.64
N ALA A 320 -26.21 11.26 -22.72
CA ALA A 320 -26.17 10.72 -24.09
C ALA A 320 -24.97 9.76 -24.27
N GLY A 321 -25.25 8.50 -24.63
CA GLY A 321 -24.22 7.47 -24.82
C GLY A 321 -23.68 6.85 -23.54
N SER A 322 -24.18 7.23 -22.36
CA SER A 322 -23.83 6.60 -21.09
C SER A 322 -24.51 5.26 -20.94
N ILE A 323 -23.80 4.30 -20.35
CA ILE A 323 -24.29 2.95 -20.09
C ILE A 323 -24.23 2.64 -18.59
N LEU A 324 -25.17 1.81 -18.15
CA LEU A 324 -25.23 1.34 -16.77
C LEU A 324 -23.98 0.52 -16.43
N THR A 325 -23.36 0.84 -15.30
CA THR A 325 -22.18 0.11 -14.79
C THR A 325 -22.46 -0.62 -13.49
N SER A 326 -23.37 -0.11 -12.67
CA SER A 326 -23.58 -0.63 -11.33
C SER A 326 -25.02 -0.39 -10.84
N LEU A 327 -25.54 -1.34 -10.08
CA LEU A 327 -26.90 -1.38 -9.54
C LEU A 327 -26.83 -1.98 -8.14
N ASP A 328 -27.47 -1.31 -7.16
CA ASP A 328 -27.63 -1.83 -5.82
C ASP A 328 -28.96 -1.36 -5.20
N VAL A 329 -29.45 -2.10 -4.22
CA VAL A 329 -30.73 -1.85 -3.54
C VAL A 329 -30.49 -1.72 -2.04
N SER A 330 -31.12 -0.72 -1.42
CA SER A 330 -31.00 -0.48 0.02
C SER A 330 -31.56 -1.66 0.83
N SER A 331 -31.04 -1.88 2.04
CA SER A 331 -31.51 -2.98 2.89
C SER A 331 -32.99 -2.82 3.30
N SER A 332 -33.47 -1.59 3.42
CA SER A 332 -34.88 -1.23 3.61
C SER A 332 -35.77 -1.47 2.38
N SER A 333 -35.16 -1.68 1.20
CA SER A 333 -35.83 -1.72 -0.11
C SER A 333 -36.57 -0.44 -0.52
N GLN A 334 -36.29 0.70 0.13
CA GLN A 334 -36.90 2.00 -0.18
C GLN A 334 -36.10 2.83 -1.19
N ALA A 335 -34.86 2.43 -1.47
CA ALA A 335 -33.96 3.13 -2.37
C ALA A 335 -33.23 2.16 -3.30
N VAL A 336 -33.03 2.58 -4.54
CA VAL A 336 -32.25 1.88 -5.56
C VAL A 336 -31.24 2.86 -6.14
N GLY A 337 -29.98 2.47 -6.13
CA GLY A 337 -28.88 3.25 -6.68
C GLY A 337 -28.52 2.72 -8.07
N MET A 338 -28.20 3.62 -9.00
CA MET A 338 -27.68 3.28 -10.32
C MET A 338 -26.49 4.18 -10.65
N GLY A 339 -25.40 3.59 -11.14
CA GLY A 339 -24.23 4.32 -11.62
C GLY A 339 -24.03 4.13 -13.13
N ASP A 340 -23.55 5.17 -13.80
CA ASP A 340 -23.28 5.15 -15.24
C ASP A 340 -21.82 5.46 -15.60
N THR A 341 -21.45 5.20 -16.86
CA THR A 341 -20.13 5.53 -17.40
C THR A 341 -19.87 7.02 -17.57
N GLY A 342 -20.91 7.85 -17.54
CA GLY A 342 -20.82 9.31 -17.63
C GLY A 342 -20.44 9.97 -16.30
N GLY A 343 -20.30 9.19 -15.22
CA GLY A 343 -19.97 9.70 -13.89
C GLY A 343 -21.20 10.21 -13.14
N SER A 344 -22.41 9.80 -13.53
CA SER A 344 -23.63 10.15 -12.80
C SER A 344 -24.01 9.04 -11.83
N LEU A 345 -24.41 9.45 -10.62
CA LEU A 345 -25.02 8.59 -9.62
C LEU A 345 -26.49 8.98 -9.48
N HIS A 346 -27.37 8.02 -9.77
CA HIS A 346 -28.81 8.18 -9.72
C HIS A 346 -29.39 7.45 -8.52
N LEU A 347 -30.24 8.11 -7.75
CA LEU A 347 -30.98 7.53 -6.64
C LEU A 347 -32.46 7.53 -6.94
N MET A 348 -33.04 6.34 -7.05
CA MET A 348 -34.49 6.14 -7.10
C MET A 348 -35.01 5.81 -5.71
N ALA A 349 -36.16 6.36 -5.34
CA ALA A 349 -36.75 6.18 -4.02
C ALA A 349 -38.25 5.91 -4.10
N SER A 350 -38.76 5.09 -3.17
CA SER A 350 -40.20 4.80 -3.05
C SER A 350 -40.96 5.80 -2.19
N SER A 351 -40.25 6.73 -1.55
CA SER A 351 -40.84 7.77 -0.69
C SER A 351 -40.01 9.04 -0.76
N HIS A 352 -40.52 10.16 -0.24
CA HIS A 352 -39.80 11.44 -0.21
C HIS A 352 -38.57 11.43 0.70
N ASN A 353 -38.62 10.67 1.81
CA ASN A 353 -37.54 10.56 2.78
C ASN A 353 -37.19 9.07 2.96
N PRO A 354 -36.58 8.43 1.96
CA PRO A 354 -36.17 7.04 2.07
C PRO A 354 -35.11 6.89 3.17
N ILE A 355 -35.25 5.84 3.96
CA ILE A 355 -34.18 5.34 4.83
C ILE A 355 -33.49 4.19 4.12
N TYR A 356 -32.18 4.07 4.21
CA TYR A 356 -31.41 2.99 3.58
C TYR A 356 -31.45 1.72 4.41
N ASN A 357 -31.40 1.85 5.73
CA ASN A 357 -31.47 0.73 6.67
C ASN A 357 -32.67 0.83 7.61
N ALA A 358 -33.19 -0.32 8.01
CA ALA A 358 -34.24 -0.37 9.04
C ALA A 358 -33.71 0.04 10.43
N PHE A 359 -32.42 -0.21 10.70
CA PHE A 359 -31.74 0.09 11.96
C PHE A 359 -30.35 0.68 11.70
N SER A 360 -30.31 1.98 11.43
CA SER A 360 -29.08 2.69 11.10
C SER A 360 -28.35 3.16 12.36
N ARG A 361 -27.02 3.02 12.37
CA ARG A 361 -26.14 3.69 13.32
C ARG A 361 -26.07 5.18 12.96
N GLN A 362 -25.85 6.02 13.97
CA GLN A 362 -25.68 7.44 13.75
C GLN A 362 -24.35 7.69 13.02
N THR A 363 -24.42 8.38 11.87
CA THR A 363 -23.24 8.85 11.16
C THR A 363 -22.62 10.03 11.91
N GLU A 364 -21.31 9.96 12.16
CA GLU A 364 -20.55 11.01 12.84
C GLU A 364 -20.19 12.13 11.85
N PHE A 365 -20.57 13.36 12.16
CA PHE A 365 -20.20 14.55 11.36
C PHE A 365 -19.10 15.35 12.06
N PRO A 366 -18.27 16.09 11.30
CA PRO A 366 -17.25 16.94 11.91
C PRO A 366 -17.87 18.03 12.77
N ASP A 367 -17.21 18.35 13.88
CA ASP A 367 -17.59 19.49 14.70
C ASP A 367 -17.45 20.79 13.90
N PRO A 368 -18.33 21.79 14.14
CA PRO A 368 -18.19 23.09 13.51
C PRO A 368 -16.83 23.70 13.87
N ILE A 369 -16.09 24.16 12.86
CA ILE A 369 -14.79 24.81 13.04
C ILE A 369 -15.03 26.14 13.78
N GLU A 370 -14.54 26.23 15.01
CA GLU A 370 -14.53 27.50 15.75
C GLU A 370 -13.57 28.50 15.07
N PRO A 371 -14.04 29.67 14.63
CA PRO A 371 -13.18 30.67 14.02
C PRO A 371 -12.34 31.37 15.09
N TYR A 372 -11.02 31.14 15.07
CA TYR A 372 -10.07 31.86 15.93
C TYR A 372 -9.49 33.07 15.20
N SER A 373 -9.25 34.16 15.94
CA SER A 373 -8.50 35.32 15.43
C SER A 373 -7.03 34.95 15.19
N SER A 374 -6.45 35.38 14.07
CA SER A 374 -5.01 35.19 13.82
C SER A 374 -4.18 35.97 14.83
N ILE A 375 -3.09 35.36 15.31
CA ILE A 375 -2.15 35.96 16.26
C ILE A 375 -0.81 36.14 15.53
N ASP A 376 -0.13 37.29 15.71
CA ASP A 376 1.22 37.50 15.19
C ASP A 376 2.23 36.67 15.98
N ILE A 377 3.17 36.02 15.30
CA ILE A 377 4.25 35.26 15.93
C ILE A 377 5.14 36.11 16.85
N ASN A 378 5.20 37.43 16.61
CA ASN A 378 5.96 38.38 17.42
C ASN A 378 5.12 39.06 18.51
N ASP A 379 3.87 38.64 18.71
CA ASP A 379 3.02 39.21 19.74
C ASP A 379 3.55 38.87 21.14
N THR A 380 4.09 39.89 21.80
CA THR A 380 4.62 39.79 23.16
C THR A 380 3.56 39.50 24.22
N LEU A 381 2.28 39.71 23.93
CA LEU A 381 1.15 39.43 24.82
C LEU A 381 0.64 37.98 24.67
N ALA A 382 0.93 37.33 23.55
CA ALA A 382 0.56 35.96 23.26
C ALA A 382 1.54 34.95 23.89
N ILE A 383 1.48 34.80 25.21
CA ILE A 383 2.35 33.87 25.92
C ILE A 383 1.84 32.43 25.72
N TYR A 384 2.61 31.59 25.00
CA TYR A 384 2.25 30.18 24.75
C TYR A 384 1.96 29.37 26.03
N SER A 385 2.62 29.67 27.15
CA SER A 385 2.37 28.98 28.42
C SER A 385 1.02 29.32 29.04
N SER A 386 0.30 30.32 28.53
CA SER A 386 -1.07 30.63 28.98
C SER A 386 -2.13 29.73 28.33
N ILE A 387 -1.79 29.04 27.25
CA ILE A 387 -2.69 28.11 26.56
C ILE A 387 -2.79 26.83 27.41
N PRO A 388 -3.97 26.51 27.96
CA PRO A 388 -4.13 25.32 28.77
C PRO A 388 -3.89 24.07 27.93
N LEU A 389 -3.03 23.19 28.42
CA LEU A 389 -2.85 21.88 27.81
C LEU A 389 -4.06 21.00 28.18
N PRO A 390 -4.60 20.20 27.24
CA PRO A 390 -5.59 19.20 27.57
C PRO A 390 -5.06 18.28 28.68
N VAL A 391 -5.91 17.98 29.67
CA VAL A 391 -5.56 17.00 30.70
C VAL A 391 -5.49 15.63 30.04
N THR A 392 -4.28 15.07 29.95
CA THR A 392 -4.03 13.77 29.34
C THR A 392 -3.65 12.76 30.42
N SER A 393 -4.01 11.49 30.21
CA SER A 393 -3.77 10.39 31.15
C SER A 393 -2.52 9.56 30.83
N GLY A 394 -1.79 9.89 29.76
CA GLY A 394 -0.66 9.10 29.23
C GLY A 394 0.56 9.96 28.85
N PRO A 395 1.65 9.31 28.42
CA PRO A 395 2.85 10.01 27.95
C PRO A 395 2.52 10.86 26.73
N LEU A 396 3.08 12.07 26.70
CA LEU A 396 2.93 13.01 25.60
C LEU A 396 3.93 12.71 24.49
N LEU A 397 3.69 13.23 23.29
CA LEU A 397 4.67 13.22 22.18
C LEU A 397 6.00 13.91 22.54
N SER A 398 6.02 14.73 23.60
CA SER A 398 7.21 15.39 24.13
C SER A 398 8.01 14.52 25.12
N ASP A 399 7.60 13.29 25.38
CA ASP A 399 8.33 12.35 26.23
C ASP A 399 9.45 11.67 25.42
N TRP A 400 10.57 12.38 25.28
CA TRP A 400 11.72 11.91 24.50
C TRP A 400 12.55 10.88 25.28
N PRO A 401 13.04 9.80 24.64
CA PRO A 401 14.02 8.90 25.22
C PRO A 401 15.27 9.62 25.76
N GLU A 402 15.86 9.13 26.86
CA GLU A 402 17.00 9.75 27.54
C GLU A 402 18.21 9.95 26.61
N GLU A 403 18.38 9.09 25.61
CA GLU A 403 19.45 9.17 24.63
C GLU A 403 19.41 10.47 23.81
N PHE A 404 18.22 11.02 23.58
CA PHE A 404 18.02 12.24 22.79
C PHE A 404 18.10 13.52 23.62
N ILE A 405 18.07 13.42 24.95
CA ILE A 405 18.12 14.57 25.86
C ILE A 405 19.57 14.88 26.30
N LYS A 406 20.53 14.01 25.99
CA LYS A 406 21.94 14.18 26.36
C LYS A 406 22.59 15.34 25.60
N VAL A 407 22.89 16.41 26.34
CA VAL A 407 23.69 17.53 25.82
C VAL A 407 25.14 17.07 25.62
N ALA A 408 25.55 16.92 24.36
CA ALA A 408 26.91 16.57 23.99
C ALA A 408 27.52 17.66 23.11
N TYR A 409 28.71 18.16 23.48
CA TYR A 409 29.46 19.07 22.64
C TYR A 409 30.01 18.34 21.41
N ARG A 410 29.53 18.71 20.23
CA ARG A 410 29.99 18.17 18.95
C ARG A 410 30.87 19.21 18.28
N ARG A 411 32.16 18.89 18.11
CA ARG A 411 33.07 19.75 17.36
C ARG A 411 32.68 19.74 15.88
N THR A 412 32.74 20.91 15.24
CA THR A 412 32.59 21.00 13.78
C THR A 412 33.72 20.19 13.14
N PRO A 413 33.40 19.19 12.30
CA PRO A 413 34.43 18.40 11.63
C PRO A 413 35.27 19.31 10.72
N PRO A 414 36.60 19.17 10.69
CA PRO A 414 37.42 19.92 9.75
C PRO A 414 37.05 19.57 8.31
N ILE A 415 37.20 20.55 7.42
CA ILE A 415 37.06 20.34 5.98
C ILE A 415 38.17 19.37 5.54
N ASP A 416 37.81 18.41 4.70
CA ASP A 416 38.75 17.45 4.13
C ASP A 416 39.88 18.22 3.40
N PRO A 417 41.17 17.97 3.70
CA PRO A 417 42.29 18.62 3.02
C PRO A 417 42.24 18.49 1.49
N GLU A 418 41.64 17.42 0.96
CA GLU A 418 41.52 17.21 -0.48
C GLU A 418 40.49 18.16 -1.11
N ILE A 419 39.42 18.50 -0.39
CA ILE A 419 38.45 19.51 -0.80
C ILE A 419 39.15 20.87 -0.86
N LEU A 420 39.93 21.23 0.16
CA LEU A 420 40.68 22.49 0.19
C LEU A 420 41.70 22.57 -0.96
N ARG A 421 42.35 21.45 -1.29
CA ARG A 421 43.33 21.36 -2.38
C ARG A 421 42.71 21.51 -3.76
N THR A 422 41.53 20.94 -3.97
CA THR A 422 40.83 20.92 -5.27
C THR A 422 39.83 22.08 -5.44
N MET A 423 39.69 22.92 -4.41
CA MET A 423 38.79 24.08 -4.37
C MET A 423 39.19 25.14 -5.40
N LYS A 424 38.26 25.47 -6.29
CA LYS A 424 38.33 26.60 -7.20
C LYS A 424 37.47 27.74 -6.68
N MET A 425 38.10 28.87 -6.39
CA MET A 425 37.42 30.07 -5.91
C MET A 425 36.83 30.86 -7.08
N GLN A 426 35.57 31.28 -6.93
CA GLN A 426 34.91 32.27 -7.77
C GLN A 426 34.30 33.35 -6.87
N GLY A 427 35.02 34.46 -6.71
CA GLY A 427 34.66 35.50 -5.73
C GLY A 427 34.82 34.99 -4.29
N THR A 428 33.75 35.10 -3.48
CA THR A 428 33.72 34.65 -2.08
C THR A 428 33.30 33.19 -1.91
N VAL A 429 32.92 32.49 -2.99
CA VAL A 429 32.45 31.10 -2.98
C VAL A 429 33.50 30.20 -3.62
N GLY A 430 33.81 29.07 -2.99
CA GLY A 430 34.68 28.06 -3.60
C GLY A 430 33.95 26.77 -3.90
N TYR A 431 34.28 26.19 -5.05
CA TYR A 431 33.71 24.95 -5.56
C TYR A 431 34.79 23.87 -5.58
N ALA A 432 34.50 22.70 -5.01
CA ALA A 432 35.36 21.54 -5.07
C ALA A 432 34.53 20.30 -5.42
N PRO A 433 35.04 19.36 -6.23
CA PRO A 433 34.38 18.08 -6.46
C PRO A 433 34.27 17.31 -5.13
N ASN A 434 33.12 16.68 -4.89
CA ASN A 434 32.91 15.90 -3.67
C ASN A 434 33.85 14.67 -3.68
N PRO A 435 34.72 14.51 -2.66
CA PRO A 435 35.66 13.39 -2.59
C PRO A 435 34.97 12.05 -2.31
N ASN A 436 33.67 12.03 -2.01
CA ASN A 436 32.87 10.84 -1.67
C ASN A 436 33.40 10.07 -0.45
N THR A 437 34.16 10.72 0.43
CA THR A 437 34.76 10.15 1.65
C THR A 437 33.74 10.01 2.80
N LYS A 438 32.61 10.71 2.74
CA LYS A 438 31.54 10.67 3.76
C LYS A 438 30.19 10.39 3.11
N ARG A 439 29.35 9.59 3.77
CA ARG A 439 27.94 9.47 3.41
C ARG A 439 27.19 10.73 3.84
N ARG A 440 26.12 11.07 3.12
CA ARG A 440 25.24 12.20 3.46
C ARG A 440 24.72 12.03 4.90
N ASN A 441 24.80 13.10 5.70
CA ASN A 441 24.38 13.14 7.11
C ASN A 441 25.09 12.16 8.06
N GLN A 442 26.26 11.63 7.67
CA GLN A 442 27.04 10.77 8.55
C GLN A 442 27.80 11.59 9.58
N VAL A 443 27.55 11.30 10.86
CA VAL A 443 28.36 11.82 11.98
C VAL A 443 29.46 10.80 12.25
N ALA A 444 30.74 11.20 12.13
CA ALA A 444 31.84 10.26 12.38
C ALA A 444 32.05 10.04 13.88
N GLU A 445 32.27 8.79 14.31
CA GLU A 445 32.54 8.43 15.70
C GLU A 445 33.88 8.96 16.22
N SER A 446 34.84 9.22 15.33
CA SER A 446 36.18 9.71 15.68
C SER A 446 36.22 11.09 16.34
N TYR A 447 35.11 11.84 16.32
CA TYR A 447 34.99 13.11 17.04
C TYR A 447 34.66 12.95 18.53
N LEU A 448 34.39 11.73 19.00
CA LEU A 448 34.06 11.43 20.39
C LEU A 448 35.27 11.00 21.23
N ASP A 449 36.36 10.50 20.61
CA ASP A 449 37.38 9.71 21.32
C ASP A 449 38.81 10.29 21.31
N ASP A 450 38.93 11.62 21.23
CA ASP A 450 40.22 12.33 21.32
C ASP A 450 40.87 12.27 22.73
N LYS A 451 40.31 11.48 23.66
CA LYS A 451 40.93 11.17 24.95
C LYS A 451 41.82 9.92 24.94
N ASN A 452 41.92 9.17 23.85
CA ASN A 452 42.70 7.92 23.81
C ASN A 452 44.11 8.01 23.20
N GLY A 453 44.61 9.21 22.89
CA GLY A 453 46.00 9.47 22.49
C GLY A 453 47.07 9.20 23.57
N LEU A 454 46.70 8.64 24.73
CA LEU A 454 47.61 8.32 25.85
C LEU A 454 47.50 6.87 26.35
N SER A 455 46.92 5.94 25.59
CA SER A 455 46.86 4.52 26.00
C SER A 455 48.04 3.68 25.50
N GLY A 456 49.25 4.24 25.53
CA GLY A 456 50.49 3.47 25.56
C GLY A 456 50.76 2.98 26.99
N GLY A 457 50.09 1.91 27.42
CA GLY A 457 50.39 1.22 28.67
C GLY A 457 49.26 1.23 29.71
N TYR A 458 48.28 0.35 29.55
CA TYR A 458 47.46 -0.11 30.68
C TYR A 458 47.52 -1.63 30.75
N ASN A 459 48.35 -2.13 31.67
CA ASN A 459 48.19 -3.46 32.26
C ASN A 459 46.81 -3.53 32.93
N ARG A 460 45.78 -3.99 32.20
CA ARG A 460 44.52 -4.39 32.83
C ARG A 460 44.71 -5.77 33.45
N ARG A 461 45.02 -5.76 34.76
CA ARG A 461 44.70 -6.88 35.65
C ARG A 461 43.20 -7.14 35.59
N ASP A 462 42.88 -8.42 35.56
CA ASP A 462 41.54 -8.97 35.66
C ASP A 462 40.71 -8.27 36.75
N GLY A 463 39.53 -7.81 36.36
CA GLY A 463 38.61 -7.06 37.21
C GLY A 463 37.26 -7.02 36.54
N ASN A 464 36.48 -8.06 36.79
CA ASN A 464 35.11 -8.25 36.34
C ASN A 464 34.24 -7.05 36.77
N ARG A 465 33.86 -6.19 35.83
CA ARG A 465 32.77 -5.23 35.98
C ARG A 465 31.94 -5.24 34.72
N ASP A 466 30.78 -5.87 34.83
CA ASP A 466 29.67 -5.76 33.90
C ASP A 466 29.14 -4.32 33.92
N GLU A 467 29.69 -3.46 33.05
CA GLU A 467 28.96 -2.29 32.55
C GLU A 467 28.30 -2.68 31.23
N GLY A 468 26.97 -2.79 31.28
CA GLY A 468 26.12 -3.08 30.13
C GLY A 468 26.33 -2.03 29.05
N GLY A 469 26.84 -2.48 27.90
CA GLY A 469 27.04 -1.65 26.71
C GLY A 469 28.38 -1.85 26.02
N PHE A 470 29.39 -2.40 26.69
CA PHE A 470 30.65 -2.74 26.02
C PHE A 470 30.49 -4.09 25.31
N LEU A 471 30.27 -4.08 24.00
CA LEU A 471 30.41 -5.29 23.18
C LEU A 471 31.89 -5.67 23.21
N ALA A 472 32.30 -6.43 24.23
CA ALA A 472 33.68 -6.82 24.42
C ALA A 472 34.06 -7.73 23.25
N ILE A 473 34.75 -7.15 22.26
CA ILE A 473 35.29 -7.89 21.12
C ILE A 473 36.00 -9.12 21.70
N PRO A 474 35.57 -10.36 21.36
CA PRO A 474 36.14 -11.56 21.94
C PRO A 474 37.66 -11.58 21.75
N LYS A 475 38.43 -12.08 22.73
CA LYS A 475 39.91 -12.02 22.71
C LYS A 475 40.52 -12.48 21.38
N ARG A 476 39.93 -13.49 20.73
CA ARG A 476 40.36 -14.05 19.43
C ARG A 476 40.23 -13.12 18.22
N TYR A 477 39.40 -12.07 18.30
CA TYR A 477 39.22 -11.07 17.24
C TYR A 477 39.96 -9.76 17.53
N ARG A 478 40.68 -9.68 18.65
CA ARG A 478 41.52 -8.52 18.97
C ARG A 478 42.85 -8.63 18.22
N LYS A 479 43.43 -7.47 17.91
CA LYS A 479 44.77 -7.40 17.32
C LYS A 479 45.78 -8.06 18.27
N PRO A 480 46.54 -9.07 17.84
CA PRO A 480 47.57 -9.67 18.67
C PRO A 480 48.77 -8.72 18.81
N ASP A 481 49.25 -8.52 20.03
CA ASP A 481 50.46 -7.74 20.31
C ASP A 481 51.70 -8.61 20.10
N MET A 482 52.12 -8.76 18.85
CA MET A 482 53.31 -9.53 18.49
C MET A 482 54.57 -8.66 18.68
N LYS A 483 55.55 -9.13 19.46
CA LYS A 483 56.83 -8.43 19.68
C LYS A 483 57.87 -8.99 18.72
N TYR A 484 58.48 -8.12 17.92
CA TYR A 484 59.57 -8.49 17.01
C TYR A 484 60.93 -8.24 17.68
N SER A 485 61.87 -9.19 17.54
CA SER A 485 63.26 -9.02 17.97
C SER A 485 63.97 -7.94 17.13
N LYS A 486 65.11 -7.40 17.63
CA LYS A 486 65.95 -6.40 16.92
C LYS A 486 66.43 -6.84 15.53
N ILE A 487 66.32 -8.12 15.18
CA ILE A 487 66.69 -8.70 13.88
C ILE A 487 65.45 -8.99 13.00
N GLY A 488 64.24 -8.63 13.45
CA GLY A 488 62.99 -8.79 12.68
C GLY A 488 62.43 -10.21 12.66
N ALA A 489 63.10 -11.18 13.30
CA ALA A 489 62.57 -12.52 13.52
C ALA A 489 61.58 -12.55 14.70
N LEU A 490 60.50 -13.31 14.54
CA LEU A 490 59.59 -13.67 15.63
C LEU A 490 60.28 -14.69 16.53
N ASP A 491 60.19 -14.50 17.84
CA ASP A 491 60.71 -15.47 18.80
C ASP A 491 59.80 -16.72 18.77
N GLU A 492 60.37 -17.90 18.49
CA GLU A 492 59.59 -19.15 18.30
C GLU A 492 58.69 -19.45 19.51
N CYS A 493 59.11 -19.05 20.71
CA CYS A 493 58.36 -19.22 21.96
C CYS A 493 57.06 -18.39 22.05
N ASP A 494 56.92 -17.30 21.28
CA ASP A 494 55.73 -16.45 21.30
C ASP A 494 54.67 -16.90 20.28
N LEU A 495 55.04 -17.63 19.23
CA LEU A 495 54.12 -18.08 18.18
C LEU A 495 53.29 -19.31 18.56
N ASP A 496 53.89 -20.25 19.32
CA ASP A 496 53.21 -21.44 19.87
C ASP A 496 52.03 -21.08 20.79
N GLN A 497 52.03 -19.85 21.34
CA GLN A 497 50.91 -19.33 22.15
C GLN A 497 49.68 -19.01 21.30
N PHE A 498 49.87 -18.59 20.04
CA PHE A 498 48.80 -18.14 19.15
C PHE A 498 48.34 -19.22 18.16
N ASN A 499 49.23 -20.13 17.75
CA ASN A 499 48.90 -21.18 16.79
C ASN A 499 49.44 -22.54 17.25
N LYS A 500 48.54 -23.46 17.60
CA LYS A 500 48.85 -24.84 17.99
C LYS A 500 48.61 -25.85 16.86
N THR A 501 48.31 -25.36 15.67
CA THR A 501 47.98 -26.19 14.49
C THR A 501 49.19 -26.30 13.57
N ALA A 502 49.13 -27.23 12.62
CA ALA A 502 50.18 -27.39 11.59
C ALA A 502 50.04 -26.38 10.42
N PHE A 503 49.10 -25.44 10.48
CA PHE A 503 48.87 -24.46 9.41
C PHE A 503 49.77 -23.24 9.59
N SER A 504 50.36 -22.75 8.49
CA SER A 504 51.15 -21.52 8.48
C SER A 504 50.30 -20.26 8.67
N GLY A 505 50.79 -19.35 9.53
CA GLY A 505 50.24 -18.00 9.66
C GLY A 505 50.80 -17.02 8.61
N LEU A 506 50.06 -15.95 8.32
CA LEU A 506 50.53 -14.82 7.50
C LEU A 506 50.75 -13.58 8.38
N GLU A 507 51.89 -12.93 8.22
CA GLU A 507 52.20 -11.69 8.93
C GLU A 507 51.47 -10.48 8.33
N ALA A 508 50.89 -9.63 9.18
CA ALA A 508 50.16 -8.42 8.80
C ALA A 508 50.96 -7.13 9.07
N THR A 509 52.27 -7.16 8.80
CA THR A 509 53.20 -6.04 9.04
C THR A 509 53.36 -5.10 7.85
N LEU A 510 52.90 -5.51 6.66
CA LEU A 510 53.04 -4.74 5.43
C LEU A 510 51.80 -3.90 5.08
N PRO A 511 51.97 -2.80 4.32
CA PRO A 511 50.86 -2.17 3.62
C PRO A 511 50.21 -3.15 2.65
N ASN A 512 48.88 -3.13 2.55
CA ASN A 512 48.04 -4.10 1.81
C ASN A 512 47.92 -5.52 2.42
N SER A 513 48.21 -5.68 3.72
CA SER A 513 47.98 -6.95 4.45
C SER A 513 46.51 -7.41 4.50
N TYR A 514 45.55 -6.60 4.04
CA TYR A 514 44.14 -7.03 3.89
C TYR A 514 44.00 -8.21 2.92
N CYS A 515 44.94 -8.39 1.98
CA CYS A 515 44.98 -9.54 1.09
C CYS A 515 45.26 -10.87 1.83
N ASN A 516 45.78 -10.85 3.06
CA ASN A 516 46.15 -12.07 3.78
C ASN A 516 44.95 -12.99 4.03
N ALA A 517 43.78 -12.43 4.34
CA ALA A 517 42.55 -13.22 4.51
C ALA A 517 42.15 -13.91 3.20
N MET A 518 42.26 -13.21 2.08
CA MET A 518 42.00 -13.75 0.75
C MET A 518 43.01 -14.84 0.37
N ILE A 519 44.31 -14.62 0.61
CA ILE A 519 45.36 -15.60 0.33
C ILE A 519 45.09 -16.92 1.06
N GLN A 520 44.64 -16.86 2.32
CA GLN A 520 44.24 -18.05 3.08
C GLN A 520 43.06 -18.77 2.42
N ILE A 521 42.05 -18.04 1.95
CA ILE A 521 40.91 -18.62 1.22
C ILE A 521 41.37 -19.29 -0.09
N LEU A 522 42.21 -18.62 -0.88
CA LEU A 522 42.73 -19.15 -2.14
C LEU A 522 43.56 -20.42 -1.92
N TYR A 523 44.38 -20.45 -0.87
CA TYR A 523 45.19 -21.63 -0.50
C TYR A 523 44.34 -22.85 -0.12
N PHE A 524 43.23 -22.63 0.60
CA PHE A 524 42.32 -23.71 0.99
C PHE A 524 41.29 -24.08 -0.08
N THR A 525 41.36 -23.48 -1.26
CA THR A 525 40.54 -23.87 -2.42
C THR A 525 41.31 -24.90 -3.25
N ASP A 526 40.98 -26.18 -3.09
CA ASP A 526 41.78 -27.30 -3.62
C ASP A 526 42.05 -27.21 -5.14
N TYR A 527 41.03 -26.94 -5.94
CA TYR A 527 41.18 -26.84 -7.40
C TYR A 527 42.13 -25.72 -7.82
N LEU A 528 42.00 -24.54 -7.19
CA LEU A 528 42.85 -23.40 -7.49
C LEU A 528 44.30 -23.67 -7.05
N ARG A 529 44.48 -24.27 -5.88
CA ARG A 529 45.81 -24.61 -5.35
C ARG A 529 46.57 -25.53 -6.29
N GLU A 530 45.94 -26.58 -6.84
CA GLU A 530 46.59 -27.49 -7.79
C GLU A 530 46.99 -26.80 -9.11
N VAL A 531 46.13 -25.91 -9.62
CA VAL A 531 46.42 -25.13 -10.83
C VAL A 531 47.61 -24.19 -10.60
N ILE A 532 47.66 -23.53 -9.44
CA ILE A 532 48.75 -22.62 -9.08
C ILE A 532 50.07 -23.38 -8.87
N PHE A 533 50.06 -24.57 -8.25
CA PHE A 533 51.26 -25.40 -8.12
C PHE A 533 51.83 -25.84 -9.48
N ALA A 534 50.98 -26.06 -10.48
CA ALA A 534 51.39 -26.42 -11.82
C ALA A 534 51.92 -25.23 -12.65
N HIS A 535 51.73 -23.99 -12.20
CA HIS A 535 52.09 -22.81 -12.96
C HIS A 535 53.56 -22.43 -12.77
N SER A 536 54.27 -22.33 -13.90
CA SER A 536 55.64 -21.81 -13.99
C SER A 536 55.80 -21.08 -15.31
N CYS A 537 56.19 -19.81 -15.28
CA CYS A 537 56.44 -19.00 -16.46
C CYS A 537 57.76 -18.22 -16.34
N ALA A 538 58.18 -17.56 -17.43
CA ALA A 538 59.39 -16.75 -17.48
C ALA A 538 59.18 -15.27 -17.09
N ASP A 539 57.94 -14.86 -16.77
CA ASP A 539 57.62 -13.47 -16.44
C ASP A 539 58.07 -13.09 -15.02
N GLU A 540 58.85 -12.01 -14.91
CA GLU A 540 59.51 -11.55 -13.67
C GLU A 540 58.54 -11.14 -12.55
N PHE A 541 57.32 -10.72 -12.88
CA PHE A 541 56.29 -10.28 -11.92
C PHE A 541 54.98 -11.08 -12.03
N CYS A 542 55.06 -12.35 -12.40
CA CYS A 542 53.85 -13.18 -12.49
C CYS A 542 53.23 -13.44 -11.11
N VAL A 543 51.99 -12.96 -10.91
CA VAL A 543 51.22 -13.15 -9.68
C VAL A 543 51.02 -14.64 -9.37
N CYS A 544 50.76 -15.47 -10.38
CA CYS A 544 50.58 -16.92 -10.21
C CYS A 544 51.87 -17.63 -9.76
N CYS A 545 53.05 -17.21 -10.26
CA CYS A 545 54.33 -17.76 -9.81
C CYS A 545 54.64 -17.35 -8.36
N GLU A 546 54.40 -16.09 -8.00
CA GLU A 546 54.59 -15.62 -6.62
C GLU A 546 53.60 -16.27 -5.64
N LEU A 547 52.37 -16.53 -6.09
CA LEU A 547 51.39 -17.28 -5.31
C LEU A 547 51.79 -18.75 -5.17
N ASN A 548 52.38 -19.36 -6.19
CA ASN A 548 52.95 -20.71 -6.15
C ASN A 548 54.05 -20.82 -5.08
N PHE A 549 55.02 -19.90 -5.09
CA PHE A 549 56.06 -19.83 -4.06
C PHE A 549 55.47 -19.63 -2.66
N LEU A 550 54.48 -18.75 -2.51
CA LEU A 550 53.79 -18.52 -1.24
C LEU A 550 53.02 -19.74 -0.76
N PHE A 551 52.35 -20.49 -1.64
CA PHE A 551 51.63 -21.72 -1.30
C PHE A 551 52.57 -22.84 -0.87
N HIS A 552 53.74 -22.94 -1.49
CA HIS A 552 54.80 -23.84 -1.03
C HIS A 552 55.30 -23.45 0.36
N MET A 553 55.47 -22.15 0.64
CA MET A 553 55.82 -21.67 1.98
C MET A 553 54.72 -21.96 3.01
N LEU A 554 53.44 -21.73 2.67
CA LEU A 554 52.30 -22.02 3.55
C LEU A 554 52.12 -23.50 3.88
N LYS A 555 52.64 -24.40 3.03
CA LYS A 555 52.65 -25.85 3.28
C LYS A 555 53.68 -26.25 4.36
N SER A 556 54.68 -25.41 4.64
CA SER A 556 55.78 -25.73 5.56
C SER A 556 55.41 -25.64 7.05
N GLY A 557 54.28 -25.03 7.39
CA GLY A 557 53.82 -24.86 8.78
C GLY A 557 54.49 -23.68 9.52
N SER A 558 55.51 -23.04 8.93
CA SER A 558 56.16 -21.85 9.50
C SER A 558 55.42 -20.55 9.14
N PRO A 559 55.51 -19.48 9.96
CA PRO A 559 54.97 -18.16 9.60
C PRO A 559 55.54 -17.67 8.27
N CYS A 560 54.67 -17.12 7.42
CA CYS A 560 55.00 -16.70 6.08
C CYS A 560 54.72 -15.21 5.87
N HIS A 561 55.49 -14.62 4.97
CA HIS A 561 55.37 -13.22 4.60
C HIS A 561 54.97 -13.09 3.13
N SER A 562 53.90 -12.33 2.84
CA SER A 562 53.34 -12.16 1.48
C SER A 562 54.02 -11.05 0.67
N GLY A 563 55.18 -10.53 1.12
CA GLY A 563 55.81 -9.34 0.56
C GLY A 563 56.21 -9.42 -0.92
N ASN A 564 56.63 -10.59 -1.41
CA ASN A 564 56.99 -10.76 -2.83
C ASN A 564 55.74 -10.77 -3.71
N LEU A 565 54.67 -11.46 -3.30
CA LEU A 565 53.36 -11.41 -3.96
C LEU A 565 52.80 -9.98 -4.00
N LEU A 566 52.86 -9.25 -2.87
CA LEU A 566 52.41 -7.85 -2.80
C LEU A 566 53.28 -6.91 -3.66
N ARG A 567 54.53 -7.28 -3.94
CA ARG A 567 55.38 -6.55 -4.89
C ARG A 567 54.95 -6.83 -6.34
N ALA A 568 54.71 -8.09 -6.70
CA ALA A 568 54.22 -8.47 -8.03
C ALA A 568 52.82 -7.87 -8.31
N LEU A 569 51.92 -7.89 -7.33
CA LEU A 569 50.60 -7.27 -7.44
C LEU A 569 50.68 -5.75 -7.67
N ARG A 570 51.69 -5.08 -7.10
CA ARG A 570 51.96 -3.65 -7.34
C ARG A 570 52.49 -3.35 -8.74
N SER A 571 53.21 -4.30 -9.32
CA SER A 571 53.74 -4.19 -10.69
C SER A 571 52.71 -4.53 -11.77
N ALA A 572 51.59 -5.16 -11.42
CA ALA A 572 50.53 -5.54 -12.35
C ALA A 572 49.71 -4.31 -12.80
N LYS A 573 49.60 -4.11 -14.12
CA LYS A 573 48.92 -2.96 -14.73
C LYS A 573 47.42 -2.99 -14.47
N GLU A 574 46.84 -4.18 -14.48
CA GLU A 574 45.43 -4.48 -14.23
C GLU A 574 45.05 -4.14 -12.78
N ALA A 575 45.89 -4.52 -11.81
CA ALA A 575 45.69 -4.21 -10.40
C ALA A 575 45.76 -2.70 -10.12
N SER A 576 46.66 -1.98 -10.82
CA SER A 576 46.73 -0.52 -10.75
C SER A 576 45.51 0.15 -11.40
N ALA A 577 45.01 -0.37 -12.53
CA ALA A 577 43.84 0.17 -13.21
C ALA A 577 42.55 0.01 -12.40
N LEU A 578 42.43 -1.11 -11.67
CA LEU A 578 41.30 -1.42 -10.78
C LEU A 578 41.44 -0.81 -9.37
N ARG A 579 42.48 0.00 -9.12
CA ARG A 579 42.78 0.64 -7.82
C ARG A 579 42.84 -0.36 -6.65
N LEU A 580 43.38 -1.55 -6.90
CA LEU A 580 43.54 -2.63 -5.93
C LEU A 580 44.75 -2.44 -5.01
N ILE A 581 45.44 -1.30 -5.07
CA ILE A 581 46.62 -1.01 -4.26
C ILE A 581 46.32 0.25 -3.48
N LEU A 582 46.33 0.13 -2.15
CA LEU A 582 46.17 1.26 -1.26
C LEU A 582 47.53 1.94 -1.06
N SER A 583 47.54 3.27 -1.13
CA SER A 583 48.67 4.06 -0.64
C SER A 583 48.57 4.16 0.89
N ASP A 584 49.68 4.43 1.58
CA ASP A 584 49.71 4.48 3.05
C ASP A 584 48.70 5.49 3.66
N ALA A 585 48.24 6.47 2.86
CA ALA A 585 47.21 7.44 3.24
C ALA A 585 45.76 6.96 3.02
N SER A 586 45.50 6.02 2.09
CA SER A 586 44.14 5.55 1.76
C SER A 586 43.71 4.27 2.49
N ALA A 587 44.59 3.69 3.30
CA ALA A 587 44.35 2.43 3.99
C ALA A 587 43.24 2.50 5.06
N GLN A 588 42.93 3.67 5.63
CA GLN A 588 41.90 3.82 6.66
C GLN A 588 40.47 3.94 6.08
N GLU A 589 40.33 4.20 4.78
CA GLU A 589 39.06 4.56 4.12
C GLU A 589 38.63 3.55 3.06
N ALA A 590 39.39 2.46 2.90
CA ALA A 590 39.19 1.47 1.87
C ALA A 590 38.04 0.50 2.20
N ASN A 591 37.13 0.27 1.24
CA ASN A 591 36.17 -0.81 1.34
C ASN A 591 36.87 -2.14 1.06
N PHE A 592 37.45 -2.73 2.12
CA PHE A 592 38.21 -3.97 2.03
C PHE A 592 37.39 -5.15 1.48
N LEU A 593 36.07 -5.18 1.71
CA LEU A 593 35.18 -6.21 1.14
C LEU A 593 35.12 -6.13 -0.38
N LEU A 594 34.96 -4.91 -0.92
CA LEU A 594 34.95 -4.70 -2.37
C LEU A 594 36.30 -5.02 -3.00
N LEU A 595 37.40 -4.61 -2.36
CA LEU A 595 38.76 -4.89 -2.81
C LEU A 595 39.04 -6.41 -2.82
N ILE A 596 38.65 -7.13 -1.76
CA ILE A 596 38.80 -8.59 -1.66
C ILE A 596 37.97 -9.29 -2.75
N GLN A 597 36.74 -8.84 -3.02
CA GLN A 597 35.91 -9.40 -4.09
C GLN A 597 36.54 -9.20 -5.47
N VAL A 598 37.02 -7.99 -5.78
CA VAL A 598 37.59 -7.69 -7.10
C VAL A 598 38.91 -8.45 -7.31
N ILE A 599 39.77 -8.58 -6.28
CA ILE A 599 40.99 -9.38 -6.39
C ILE A 599 40.67 -10.87 -6.54
N SER A 600 39.60 -11.39 -5.92
CA SER A 600 39.19 -12.79 -6.07
C SER A 600 38.62 -13.13 -7.45
N CYS A 601 38.19 -12.13 -8.23
CA CYS A 601 37.66 -12.31 -9.59
C CYS A 601 38.75 -12.25 -10.69
N ILE A 602 39.96 -11.83 -10.35
CA ILE A 602 41.15 -11.83 -11.22
C ILE A 602 41.88 -13.15 -11.01
#